data_AF-A0A6C0GL53-F1
#
_entry.id   AF-A0A6C0GL53-F1
#
_cell.length_a   1.000
_cell.length_b   1.000
_cell.length_c   1.000
_cell.angle_alpha   90.00
_cell.angle_beta   90.00
_cell.angle_gamma   90.00
#
_symmetry.space_group_name_H-M   'P 1'
#
loop_
_entity.id
_entity.type
_entity.pdbx_description
1 polymer ?
#
loop_
_entity_poly.entity_id
_entity_poly.type
_entity_poly.pdbx_seq_one_letter_code
_entity_poly.pdbx_strand_id
1 'polypeptide(L)'
;MDFRFIEQDKAKAIISCKSVLNPSTVEQDYCQDLNPFSNEVWLFAECCGPDSPEKIKVEAQKCGYKNYWQLYTWNRDTDEIIDSLEAWDNFVETVRSLRA
;
A
#
# COMPACT_ATOMS: atom_id res chain seq x y z
N MET A 1 14.12 1.24 18.79
CA MET A 1 13.53 1.86 17.59
C MET A 1 14.11 3.24 17.46
N ASP A 2 14.70 3.56 16.32
CA ASP A 2 15.21 4.91 16.02
C ASP A 2 14.10 5.67 15.29
N PHE A 3 13.40 6.57 16.02
CA PHE A 3 12.31 7.36 15.47
C PHE A 3 12.84 8.69 14.95
N ARG A 4 12.39 9.07 13.77
CA ARG A 4 12.63 10.40 13.20
C ARG A 4 11.29 11.09 13.02
N PHE A 5 11.25 12.35 13.40
CA PHE A 5 10.08 13.20 13.22
C PHE A 5 10.30 14.11 12.03
N ILE A 6 9.23 14.37 11.30
CA ILE A 6 9.19 15.33 10.20
C ILE A 6 8.08 16.34 10.47
N GLU A 7 8.24 17.56 9.99
CA GLU A 7 7.14 18.52 9.96
C GLU A 7 6.03 17.99 9.03
N GLN A 8 4.78 18.14 9.44
CA GLN A 8 3.63 17.61 8.69
C GLN A 8 3.55 18.16 7.26
N ASP A 9 3.81 19.45 7.07
CA ASP A 9 3.82 20.10 5.75
C ASP A 9 4.96 19.63 4.83
N LYS A 10 5.95 18.92 5.38
CA LYS A 10 7.05 18.30 4.64
C LYS A 10 6.75 16.85 4.23
N ALA A 11 5.67 16.25 4.73
CA ALA A 11 5.27 14.89 4.37
C ALA A 11 4.71 14.87 2.94
N LYS A 12 5.45 14.26 2.01
CA LYS A 12 5.05 14.14 0.59
C LYS A 12 4.02 13.04 0.34
N ALA A 13 4.10 11.95 1.09
CA ALA A 13 3.17 10.83 1.07
C ALA A 13 3.26 10.05 2.38
N ILE A 14 2.21 9.29 2.68
CA ILE A 14 2.15 8.36 3.81
C ILE A 14 1.84 6.98 3.26
N ILE A 15 2.65 5.99 3.61
CA ILE A 15 2.50 4.62 3.11
C ILE A 15 2.10 3.73 4.27
N SER A 16 0.89 3.17 4.20
CA SER A 16 0.42 2.13 5.11
C SER A 16 0.95 0.78 4.63
N CYS A 17 1.90 0.21 5.37
CA CYS A 17 2.48 -1.10 5.04
C CYS A 17 1.79 -2.21 5.84
N LYS A 18 1.37 -3.28 5.17
CA LYS A 18 0.75 -4.46 5.79
C LYS A 18 1.47 -5.73 5.33
N SER A 19 1.77 -6.64 6.24
CA SER A 19 2.43 -7.91 5.88
C SER A 19 1.55 -8.80 5.01
N VAL A 20 0.27 -8.94 5.39
CA VAL A 20 -0.72 -9.71 4.63
C VAL A 20 -1.98 -8.88 4.50
N LEU A 21 -2.54 -8.82 3.30
CA LEU A 21 -3.75 -8.06 3.04
C LEU A 21 -4.79 -8.88 2.27
N ASN A 22 -6.04 -8.77 2.69
CA ASN A 22 -7.21 -9.29 2.00
C ASN A 22 -8.16 -8.13 1.66
N PRO A 23 -9.07 -8.29 0.67
CA PRO A 23 -10.03 -7.23 0.35
C PRO A 23 -10.88 -6.80 1.56
N SER A 24 -11.26 -7.73 2.43
CA SER A 24 -12.07 -7.44 3.61
C SER A 24 -11.32 -6.81 4.78
N THR A 25 -9.99 -6.70 4.69
CA THR A 25 -9.13 -6.17 5.76
C THR A 25 -8.51 -4.82 5.38
N VAL A 26 -8.99 -4.19 4.31
CA VAL A 26 -8.59 -2.82 3.96
C VAL A 26 -9.28 -1.86 4.92
N GLU A 27 -8.48 -1.13 5.70
CA GLU A 27 -8.96 -0.26 6.77
C GLU A 27 -9.26 1.14 6.24
N GLN A 28 -10.55 1.50 6.17
CA GLN A 28 -11.02 2.83 5.81
C GLN A 28 -10.65 3.87 6.87
N ASP A 29 -10.93 3.58 8.13
CA ASP A 29 -10.71 4.52 9.23
C ASP A 29 -9.24 4.95 9.32
N TYR A 30 -8.32 4.00 9.10
CA TYR A 30 -6.89 4.30 9.08
C TYR A 30 -6.50 5.30 7.97
N CYS A 31 -7.09 5.18 6.78
CA CYS A 31 -6.85 6.16 5.72
C CYS A 31 -7.43 7.54 6.08
N GLN A 32 -8.62 7.56 6.66
CA GLN A 32 -9.30 8.79 7.07
C GLN A 32 -8.52 9.55 8.15
N ASP A 33 -7.97 8.82 9.12
CA ASP A 33 -7.13 9.38 10.17
C ASP A 33 -5.81 9.97 9.64
N LEU A 34 -5.33 9.48 8.49
CA LEU A 34 -4.09 9.95 7.86
C LEU A 34 -4.29 11.14 6.90
N ASN A 35 -5.48 11.32 6.34
CA ASN A 35 -5.80 12.39 5.40
C ASN A 35 -5.47 13.82 5.89
N PRO A 36 -5.63 14.17 7.19
CA PRO A 36 -5.22 15.47 7.69
C PRO A 36 -3.71 15.75 7.53
N PHE A 37 -2.89 14.70 7.46
CA PHE A 37 -1.43 14.82 7.38
C PHE A 37 -0.92 14.84 5.94
N SER A 38 -1.58 14.14 5.02
CA SER A 38 -1.25 14.17 3.59
C SER A 38 -2.43 13.69 2.77
N ASN A 39 -2.63 14.26 1.58
CA ASN A 39 -3.61 13.75 0.60
C ASN A 39 -3.04 12.57 -0.23
N GLU A 40 -1.75 12.26 -0.07
CA GLU A 40 -1.05 11.16 -0.74
C GLU A 40 -0.91 9.98 0.24
N VAL A 41 -2.04 9.41 0.66
CA VAL A 41 -2.08 8.20 1.49
C VAL A 41 -2.14 6.98 0.60
N TRP A 42 -1.13 6.11 0.68
CA TRP A 42 -0.96 4.94 -0.16
C TRP A 42 -0.99 3.66 0.67
N LEU A 43 -1.35 2.55 0.03
CA LEU A 43 -1.37 1.24 0.64
C LEU A 43 -0.31 0.34 -0.02
N PHE A 44 0.47 -0.35 0.80
CA PHE A 44 1.44 -1.32 0.33
C PHE A 44 1.28 -2.63 1.10
N ALA A 45 1.11 -3.73 0.39
CA ALA A 45 1.10 -5.06 0.99
C ALA A 45 2.42 -5.78 0.69
N GLU A 46 2.99 -6.47 1.66
CA GLU A 46 4.02 -7.45 1.36
C GLU A 46 3.40 -8.61 0.55
N CYS A 47 2.30 -9.20 1.02
CA CYS A 47 1.57 -10.19 0.23
C CYS A 47 0.05 -10.11 0.31
N CYS A 48 -0.59 -10.72 -0.70
CA CYS A 48 -2.03 -10.99 -0.73
C CYS A 48 -2.32 -12.32 -1.45
N GLY A 49 -3.58 -12.77 -1.41
CA GLY A 49 -3.98 -13.98 -2.15
C GLY A 49 -3.95 -13.76 -3.68
N PRO A 50 -3.78 -14.81 -4.49
CA PRO A 50 -3.59 -14.71 -5.95
C PRO A 50 -4.72 -13.95 -6.67
N ASP A 51 -5.97 -14.13 -6.24
CA ASP A 51 -7.15 -13.48 -6.85
C ASP A 51 -7.56 -12.17 -6.15
N SER A 52 -6.68 -11.62 -5.32
CA SER A 52 -6.95 -10.46 -4.47
C SER A 52 -6.39 -9.12 -4.96
N PRO A 53 -5.32 -9.01 -5.79
CA PRO A 53 -4.70 -7.71 -6.06
C PRO A 53 -5.68 -6.65 -6.58
N GLU A 54 -6.47 -6.98 -7.60
CA GLU A 54 -7.40 -6.01 -8.18
C GLU A 54 -8.57 -5.69 -7.23
N LYS A 55 -9.05 -6.68 -6.46
CA LYS A 55 -10.10 -6.47 -5.46
C LYS A 55 -9.62 -5.54 -4.33
N ILE A 56 -8.38 -5.75 -3.88
CA ILE A 56 -7.75 -4.90 -2.86
C ILE A 56 -7.56 -3.49 -3.41
N LYS A 57 -7.08 -3.35 -4.65
CA LYS A 57 -6.92 -2.04 -5.29
C LYS A 57 -8.22 -1.26 -5.32
N VAL A 58 -9.30 -1.90 -5.77
CA VAL A 58 -10.65 -1.29 -5.80
C VAL A 58 -11.11 -0.91 -4.40
N GLU A 59 -10.91 -1.78 -3.40
CA GLU A 59 -11.33 -1.47 -2.03
C GLU A 59 -10.50 -0.36 -1.40
N ALA A 60 -9.18 -0.36 -1.62
CA ALA A 60 -8.27 0.69 -1.18
C ALA A 60 -8.72 2.06 -1.73
N GLN A 61 -9.09 2.12 -3.02
CA GLN A 61 -9.60 3.34 -3.63
C GLN A 61 -10.92 3.80 -3.00
N LYS A 62 -11.84 2.88 -2.68
CA LYS A 62 -13.08 3.23 -1.96
C LYS A 62 -12.82 3.76 -0.55
N CYS A 63 -11.82 3.20 0.13
CA CYS A 63 -11.39 3.63 1.46
C CYS A 63 -10.66 4.98 1.47
N GLY A 64 -10.27 5.49 0.29
CA GLY A 64 -9.62 6.79 0.14
C GLY A 64 -8.12 6.72 -0.15
N TYR A 65 -7.52 5.53 -0.21
CA TYR A 65 -6.12 5.38 -0.60
C TYR A 65 -5.94 5.79 -2.07
N LYS A 66 -4.91 6.59 -2.35
CA LYS A 66 -4.60 7.04 -3.71
C LYS A 66 -4.05 5.92 -4.60
N ASN A 67 -3.22 5.06 -4.03
CA ASN A 67 -2.55 3.99 -4.75
C ASN A 67 -2.43 2.73 -3.89
N TYR A 68 -2.28 1.58 -4.57
CA TYR A 68 -2.05 0.28 -3.96
C TYR A 68 -0.99 -0.50 -4.74
N TRP A 69 -0.09 -1.17 -4.01
CA TRP A 69 0.87 -2.12 -4.55
C TRP A 69 1.06 -3.32 -3.63
N GLN A 70 1.64 -4.38 -4.18
CA GLN A 70 2.04 -5.57 -3.45
C GLN A 70 3.41 -6.09 -3.91
N LEU A 71 4.13 -6.79 -3.03
CA LEU A 71 5.41 -7.39 -3.39
C LEU A 71 5.23 -8.75 -4.08
N TYR A 72 4.33 -9.61 -3.56
CA TYR A 72 4.02 -10.91 -4.16
C TYR A 72 2.60 -11.35 -3.84
N THR A 73 2.13 -12.38 -4.55
CA THR A 73 0.93 -13.14 -4.18
C THR A 73 1.32 -14.51 -3.65
N TRP A 74 0.55 -15.02 -2.69
CA TRP A 74 0.78 -16.33 -2.10
C TRP A 74 -0.50 -17.13 -2.05
N ASN A 75 -0.46 -18.33 -2.60
CA ASN A 75 -1.54 -19.30 -2.50
C ASN A 75 -1.27 -20.24 -1.32
N ARG A 76 -2.09 -20.13 -0.28
CA ARG A 76 -1.94 -20.94 0.94
C ARG A 76 -2.16 -22.44 0.72
N ASP A 77 -2.94 -22.83 -0.27
CA ASP A 77 -3.28 -24.24 -0.52
C ASP A 77 -2.18 -24.97 -1.29
N THR A 78 -1.50 -24.25 -2.19
CA THR A 78 -0.41 -24.80 -3.04
C THR A 78 0.99 -24.40 -2.56
N ASP A 79 1.09 -23.47 -1.61
CA ASP A 79 2.31 -22.79 -1.18
C ASP A 79 3.04 -22.05 -2.32
N GLU A 80 2.34 -21.76 -3.40
CA GLU A 80 2.90 -21.07 -4.56
C GLU A 80 3.03 -19.57 -4.28
N ILE A 81 4.20 -19.02 -4.61
CA ILE A 81 4.53 -17.60 -4.51
C ILE A 81 4.78 -17.06 -5.90
N ILE A 82 4.12 -15.95 -6.23
CA ILE A 82 4.30 -15.25 -7.51
C ILE A 82 4.67 -13.80 -7.23
N ASP A 83 5.91 -13.44 -7.55
CA ASP A 83 6.43 -12.09 -7.40
C ASP A 83 5.70 -11.10 -8.30
N SER A 84 5.36 -9.93 -7.75
CA SER A 84 4.73 -8.82 -8.46
C SER A 84 5.77 -7.77 -8.86
N LEU A 85 6.77 -8.16 -9.67
CA LEU A 85 7.88 -7.28 -10.07
C LEU A 85 7.40 -5.96 -10.70
N GLU A 86 6.39 -6.01 -11.56
CA GLU A 86 5.81 -4.81 -12.18
C GLU A 86 5.21 -3.85 -11.13
N ALA A 87 4.51 -4.39 -10.12
CA ALA A 87 3.93 -3.58 -9.06
C ALA A 87 5.03 -2.94 -8.19
N TRP A 88 6.11 -3.69 -7.92
CA TRP A 88 7.26 -3.18 -7.19
C TRP A 88 7.98 -2.06 -7.95
N ASP A 89 8.26 -2.26 -9.23
CA ASP A 89 8.93 -1.25 -10.07
C ASP A 89 8.07 0.01 -10.16
N ASN A 90 6.76 -0.12 -10.37
CA ASN A 90 5.84 1.01 -10.39
C ASN A 90 5.80 1.76 -9.05
N PHE A 91 5.82 1.04 -7.92
CA PHE A 91 5.92 1.66 -6.60
C PHE A 91 7.21 2.48 -6.45
N VAL A 92 8.36 1.88 -6.82
CA VAL A 92 9.67 2.54 -6.70
C VAL A 92 9.75 3.79 -7.60
N GLU A 93 9.25 3.71 -8.83
CA GLU A 93 9.17 4.85 -9.74
C GLU A 93 8.28 5.97 -9.18
N THR A 94 7.13 5.60 -8.60
CA THR A 94 6.19 6.55 -7.98
C THR A 94 6.80 7.23 -6.76
N VAL A 95 7.54 6.50 -5.92
CA VAL A 95 8.27 7.09 -4.78
C VAL A 95 9.39 8.02 -5.26
N ARG A 96 10.10 7.64 -6.33
CA ARG A 96 11.19 8.46 -6.89
C ARG A 96 10.66 9.76 -7.50
N SER A 97 9.47 9.75 -8.10
CA SER A 97 8.88 10.96 -8.68
C SER A 97 8.52 12.02 -7.63
N LEU A 98 8.28 11.63 -6.37
CA LEU A 98 8.07 12.57 -5.26
C LEU A 98 9.32 13.38 -4.87
N ARG A 99 10.51 12.97 -5.34
CA ARG A 99 11.77 13.70 -5.08
C ARG A 99 11.97 14.89 -6.02
N ALA A 100 11.23 14.95 -7.13
CA ALA A 100 11.27 16.07 -8.09
C ALA A 100 10.54 17.29 -7.51
#